data_AF-A0A377XRZ8-F1
#
_entry.id   AF-A0A377XRZ8-F1
#
_cell.length_a   1.000
_cell.length_b   1.000
_cell.length_c   1.000
_cell.angle_alpha   90.00
_cell.angle_beta   90.00
_cell.angle_gamma   90.00
#
_symmetry.space_group_name_H-M   'P 1'
#
loop_
_entity.id
_entity.type
_entity.pdbx_description
1 polymer ?
#
loop_
_entity_poly.entity_id
_entity_poly.type
_entity_poly.pdbx_seq_one_letter_code
_entity_poly.pdbx_strand_id
1 'polypeptide(L)'
;MPASSGYIVDFLLTTSNSQVMRYNPRIRHIYEADPVTSADFLRKFNHNVPRDVINELANNKYDIIIDPSLFDIPVHRLRLFRQIKSQISARV
;
A
#
# COMPACT_ATOMS: atom_id res chain seq x y z
N MET A 1 -19.19 -2.57 -9.99
CA MET A 1 -19.07 -3.86 -10.71
C MET A 1 -17.71 -4.42 -10.36
N PRO A 2 -17.58 -5.59 -9.71
CA PRO A 2 -16.27 -6.19 -9.49
C PRO A 2 -15.58 -6.44 -10.83
N ALA A 3 -14.24 -6.41 -10.84
CA ALA A 3 -13.47 -6.73 -12.04
C ALA A 3 -13.95 -8.10 -12.56
N SER A 4 -14.16 -8.21 -13.87
CA SER A 4 -14.67 -9.40 -14.57
C SER A 4 -13.84 -10.68 -14.37
N SER A 5 -12.71 -10.60 -13.66
CA SER A 5 -11.83 -11.69 -13.26
C SER A 5 -12.05 -12.21 -11.83
N GLY A 6 -12.96 -11.62 -11.04
CA GLY A 6 -13.30 -12.07 -9.68
C GLY A 6 -12.35 -11.56 -8.57
N TYR A 7 -11.28 -10.85 -8.92
CA TYR A 7 -10.35 -10.29 -7.94
C TYR A 7 -10.81 -8.91 -7.45
N ILE A 8 -10.58 -8.64 -6.16
CA ILE A 8 -10.75 -7.33 -5.54
C ILE A 8 -9.37 -6.67 -5.45
N VAL A 9 -9.26 -5.45 -5.96
CA VAL A 9 -7.99 -4.72 -6.02
C VAL A 9 -8.11 -3.41 -5.25
N ASP A 10 -7.20 -3.21 -4.31
CA ASP A 10 -6.95 -1.90 -3.70
C ASP A 10 -5.59 -1.38 -4.14
N PHE A 11 -5.42 -0.06 -4.14
CA PHE A 11 -4.17 0.60 -4.46
C PHE A 11 -3.68 1.44 -3.30
N LEU A 12 -2.36 1.44 -3.06
CA LEU A 12 -1.70 2.42 -2.20
C LEU A 12 -0.83 3.32 -3.08
N LEU A 13 -1.18 4.61 -3.15
CA LEU A 13 -0.58 5.58 -4.07
C LEU A 13 -0.23 6.86 -3.33
N THR A 14 0.71 7.65 -3.85
CA THR A 14 0.85 9.04 -3.38
C THR A 14 -0.42 9.83 -3.73
N THR A 15 -0.72 10.88 -2.97
CA THR A 15 -1.82 11.81 -3.24
C THR A 15 -1.83 12.39 -4.66
N SER A 16 -0.66 12.56 -5.29
CA SER A 16 -0.57 12.98 -6.70
C SER A 16 -1.08 11.90 -7.66
N ASN A 17 -0.75 10.64 -7.39
CA ASN A 17 -1.01 9.51 -8.30
C ASN A 17 -2.42 8.94 -8.10
N SER A 18 -3.00 9.10 -6.91
CA SER A 18 -4.38 8.71 -6.62
C SER A 18 -5.38 9.39 -7.54
N GLN A 19 -5.15 10.66 -7.91
CA GLN A 19 -6.02 11.42 -8.81
C GLN A 19 -6.16 10.78 -10.19
N VAL A 20 -5.09 10.20 -10.72
CA VAL A 20 -5.09 9.53 -12.03
C VAL A 20 -5.94 8.25 -12.00
N MET A 21 -5.97 7.56 -10.86
CA MET A 21 -6.61 6.25 -10.71
C MET A 21 -8.04 6.34 -10.15
N ARG A 22 -8.46 7.51 -9.65
CA ARG A 22 -9.71 7.71 -8.90
C ARG A 22 -10.98 7.22 -9.58
N TYR A 23 -11.04 7.28 -10.91
CA TYR A 23 -12.22 6.89 -11.67
C TYR A 23 -12.13 5.50 -12.29
N ASN A 24 -11.11 4.70 -11.94
CA ASN A 24 -11.00 3.35 -12.45
C ASN A 24 -12.05 2.44 -11.78
N PRO A 25 -13.04 1.92 -12.52
CA PRO A 25 -14.17 1.19 -11.94
C PRO A 25 -13.79 -0.19 -11.39
N ARG A 26 -12.55 -0.65 -11.62
CA ARG A 26 -12.05 -1.96 -11.16
C ARG A 26 -11.32 -1.89 -9.82
N ILE A 27 -11.10 -0.70 -9.28
CA ILE A 27 -10.44 -0.49 -8.00
C ILE A 27 -11.52 -0.37 -6.91
N ARG A 28 -11.37 -1.13 -5.82
CA ARG A 28 -12.28 -1.07 -4.67
C ARG A 28 -11.94 0.13 -3.78
N HIS A 29 -10.68 0.24 -3.35
CA HIS A 29 -10.20 1.40 -2.58
C HIS A 29 -8.85 1.92 -3.09
N ILE A 30 -8.67 3.24 -2.97
CA ILE A 30 -7.38 3.90 -3.12
C ILE A 30 -7.01 4.48 -1.76
N TYR A 31 -5.92 3.97 -1.20
CA TYR A 31 -5.26 4.47 -0.02
C TYR A 31 -4.18 5.48 -0.43
N GLU A 32 -4.08 6.56 0.33
CA GLU A 32 -3.12 7.62 0.03
C GLU A 32 -1.93 7.56 0.98
N ALA A 33 -0.74 7.62 0.41
CA ALA A 33 0.52 7.88 1.08
C ALA A 33 0.87 9.37 0.92
N ASP A 34 1.55 9.91 1.93
CA ASP A 34 2.05 11.28 1.91
C ASP A 34 3.05 11.48 0.77
N PRO A 35 3.23 12.71 0.24
CA PRO A 35 4.31 12.99 -0.69
C PRO A 35 5.68 12.63 -0.10
N VAL A 36 6.56 12.05 -0.92
CA VAL A 36 7.93 11.74 -0.53
C VAL A 36 8.89 12.17 -1.64
N THR A 37 10.01 12.79 -1.28
CA THR A 37 11.05 13.12 -2.24
C THR A 37 11.87 11.88 -2.57
N SER A 38 12.49 11.79 -3.75
CA SER A 38 13.39 10.66 -4.08
C SER A 38 14.54 10.52 -3.08
N ALA A 39 15.04 11.65 -2.56
CA ALA A 39 16.09 11.66 -1.54
C ALA A 39 15.60 11.04 -0.22
N ASP A 40 14.41 11.40 0.23
CA ASP A 40 13.79 10.82 1.43
C ASP A 40 13.45 9.35 1.24
N PHE A 41 12.95 8.98 0.06
CA PHE A 41 12.63 7.60 -0.31
C PHE A 41 13.88 6.70 -0.24
N LEU A 42 15.02 7.16 -0.76
CA LEU A 42 16.25 6.37 -0.76
C LEU A 42 16.97 6.35 0.60
N ARG A 43 16.89 7.45 1.39
CA ARG A 43 17.69 7.60 2.62
C ARG A 43 16.96 7.22 3.90
N LYS A 44 15.62 7.32 3.95
CA LYS A 44 14.85 7.07 5.18
C LYS A 44 14.31 5.64 5.22
N PHE A 45 14.46 5.02 6.39
CA PHE A 45 13.91 3.69 6.70
C PHE A 45 12.41 3.71 7.11
N ASN A 46 11.80 4.90 7.18
CA ASN A 46 10.37 5.07 7.41
C ASN A 46 9.68 5.30 6.06
N HIS A 47 8.59 4.57 5.81
CA HIS A 47 7.74 4.80 4.65
C HIS A 47 6.82 6.01 4.92
N ASN A 48 6.29 6.59 3.85
CA ASN A 48 5.41 7.76 3.81
C ASN A 48 3.92 7.40 3.96
N VAL A 49 3.60 6.34 4.70
CA VAL A 49 2.21 5.84 4.80
C VAL A 49 1.70 6.17 6.20
N PRO A 50 0.59 6.92 6.31
CA PRO A 50 -0.05 7.23 7.60
C PRO A 50 -0.41 5.96 8.39
N ARG A 51 -0.38 6.03 9.71
CA ARG A 51 -0.53 4.85 10.58
C ARG A 51 -1.94 4.26 10.54
N ASP A 52 -2.95 5.11 10.46
CA ASP A 52 -4.35 4.75 10.22
C ASP A 52 -4.50 3.98 8.90
N VAL A 53 -3.88 4.45 7.81
CA VAL A 53 -3.86 3.74 6.53
C VAL A 53 -3.20 2.37 6.65
N ILE A 54 -2.07 2.25 7.36
CA ILE A 54 -1.43 0.94 7.61
C ILE A 54 -2.38 -0.01 8.35
N ASN A 55 -3.08 0.48 9.37
CA ASN A 55 -3.99 -0.35 10.16
C ASN A 55 -5.16 -0.86 9.30
N GLU A 56 -5.72 -0.02 8.44
CA GLU A 56 -6.76 -0.42 7.49
C GLU A 56 -6.25 -1.48 6.51
N LEU A 57 -5.07 -1.25 5.92
CA LEU A 57 -4.42 -2.20 5.03
C LEU A 57 -4.16 -3.55 5.73
N ALA A 58 -3.71 -3.54 6.99
CA ALA A 58 -3.47 -4.75 7.77
C ALA A 58 -4.77 -5.51 8.08
N ASN A 59 -5.86 -4.80 8.33
CA ASN A 59 -7.17 -5.38 8.61
C ASN A 59 -7.82 -6.01 7.37
N ASN A 60 -7.43 -5.58 6.16
CA ASN A 60 -7.96 -6.10 4.90
C ASN A 60 -7.48 -7.52 4.55
N LYS A 61 -6.40 -8.02 5.18
CA LYS A 61 -5.88 -9.40 5.02
C LYS A 61 -5.70 -9.81 3.55
N TYR A 62 -4.93 -9.04 2.80
CA TYR A 62 -4.66 -9.31 1.38
C TYR A 62 -3.99 -10.68 1.15
N ASP A 63 -4.50 -11.45 0.19
CA ASP A 63 -3.87 -12.70 -0.27
C ASP A 63 -2.55 -12.45 -0.99
N ILE A 64 -2.50 -11.37 -1.78
CA ILE A 64 -1.35 -11.00 -2.61
C ILE A 64 -1.08 -9.51 -2.44
N ILE A 65 0.19 -9.16 -2.21
CA ILE A 65 0.69 -7.79 -2.22
C ILE A 65 1.69 -7.68 -3.37
N ILE A 66 1.47 -6.74 -4.29
CA ILE A 66 2.35 -6.47 -5.44
C ILE A 66 2.90 -5.06 -5.28
N ASP A 67 4.23 -4.94 -5.31
CA ASP A 67 4.91 -3.63 -5.40
C ASP A 67 5.59 -3.52 -6.77
N PRO A 68 5.00 -2.76 -7.70
CA PRO A 68 5.55 -2.58 -9.04
C PRO A 68 6.61 -1.47 -9.12
N SER A 69 7.11 -0.94 -7.99
CA SER A 69 8.14 0.09 -8.03
C SER A 69 9.43 -0.43 -8.69
N LEU A 70 9.92 0.31 -9.69
CA LEU A 70 10.88 -0.19 -10.69
C LEU A 70 12.36 -0.03 -10.31
N PHE A 71 12.71 0.62 -9.21
CA PHE A 71 14.11 0.87 -8.85
C PHE A 71 14.33 0.84 -7.34
N ASP A 72 15.45 0.24 -6.92
CA ASP A 72 15.96 0.10 -5.55
C ASP A 72 14.84 -0.08 -4.51
N ILE A 73 14.38 -1.32 -4.27
CA ILE A 73 13.36 -1.61 -3.25
C ILE A 73 13.86 -1.01 -1.94
N PRO A 74 13.32 0.13 -1.49
CA PRO A 74 13.86 0.76 -0.32
C PRO A 74 13.49 -0.12 0.86
N VAL A 75 14.41 -0.26 1.82
CA VAL A 75 14.18 -1.08 3.02
C VAL A 75 12.87 -0.72 3.74
N HIS A 76 12.38 0.51 3.59
CA HIS A 76 11.09 0.94 4.14
C HIS A 76 9.85 0.25 3.53
N ARG A 77 9.92 -0.29 2.29
CA ARG A 77 8.82 -1.08 1.67
C ARG A 77 8.71 -2.47 2.31
N LEU A 78 9.85 -3.11 2.61
CA LEU A 78 9.86 -4.36 3.37
C LEU A 78 9.26 -4.18 4.77
N ARG A 79 9.51 -3.04 5.41
CA ARG A 79 8.89 -2.69 6.69
C ARG A 79 7.37 -2.54 6.57
N LEU A 80 6.89 -1.81 5.56
CA LEU A 80 5.46 -1.66 5.29
C LEU A 80 4.80 -3.04 5.09
N PHE A 81 5.40 -3.93 4.31
CA PHE A 81 4.90 -5.29 4.12
C PHE A 81 4.83 -6.07 5.42
N ARG A 82 5.81 -5.94 6.32
CA ARG A 82 5.73 -6.58 7.65
C ARG A 82 4.61 -6.03 8.52
N GLN A 83 4.23 -4.78 8.33
CA GLN A 83 3.15 -4.16 9.10
C GLN A 83 1.77 -4.50 8.54
N ILE A 84 1.64 -4.62 7.22
CA ILE A 84 0.38 -4.99 6.54
C ILE A 84 0.15 -6.51 6.61
N LYS A 85 1.19 -7.31 6.42
CA LYS A 85 1.12 -8.77 6.53
C LYS A 85 1.02 -9.08 8.01
N SER A 86 -0.20 -9.32 8.51
CA SER A 86 -0.45 -9.50 9.93
C SER A 86 0.55 -10.50 10.54
N GLN A 87 1.29 -10.08 11.57
CA GLN A 87 1.73 -11.06 12.56
C GLN A 87 0.46 -11.68 13.13
N ILE A 88 0.37 -13.00 13.10
CA ILE A 88 -0.67 -13.74 13.81
C ILE A 88 -0.66 -13.22 15.26
N SER A 89 -1.70 -12.46 15.63
CA SER A 89 -1.93 -12.11 17.03
C SER A 89 -2.53 -13.34 17.70
N ALA A 90 -1.67 -14.28 18.11
CA ALA A 90 -2.08 -15.27 19.09
C ALA A 90 -2.30 -14.51 20.41
N ARG A 91 -3.57 -14.23 20.73
CA ARG A 91 -3.95 -14.04 22.12
C ARG A 91 -3.87 -15.42 22.76
N VAL A 92 -2.85 -15.62 23.60
CA VAL A 92 -2.87 -16.66 24.63
C VAL A 92 -3.70 -16.15 25.79
#